data_AF-A0A7S4UXY6-F1
#
_entry.id   AF-A0A7S4UXY6-F1
#
_cell.length_a   1.000
_cell.length_b   1.000
_cell.length_c   1.000
_cell.angle_alpha   90.00
_cell.angle_beta   90.00
_cell.angle_gamma   90.00
#
_symmetry.space_group_name_H-M   'P 1'
#
loop_
_entity.id
_entity.type
_entity.pdbx_description
1 polymer ?
#
loop_
_entity_poly.entity_id
_entity_poly.type
_entity_poly.pdbx_seq_one_letter_code
_entity_poly.pdbx_strand_id
1 'polypeptide(L)'
;MSPVDAANFSAAATRGSEVEDLTGKIGNLQASLQSAVLELEDAAGAASQLKERQDGLRASLAALAAGRLKAAEEVGQLSKQQLAEIKHLAKIPPGMLRRLLLMLWLLLHGDRFRGRQAVQVDECRDWHRCQRMLADDGFVSHILNFDPSVLEQLPKVVAYIESCLCLSGGTDEAAVPEPSPQPAGLDPEDERPALSARSDVPQQAAVLRSPFGPRPTMRRPSAMECLPPGAFASSSCPSSPKLVNKAPGAPFRLLRAATSALPPVPGVQAVARASAPCGALIRWMRELLFEHRQRPGVLQDIKVVEAQLKRAQERQSSAEKCVASVEADIARTRFSVAAREAEQLRNEEAVREQDLRQRELGQLRASMRNEPLDAKLKKCGLEAEIVACQVRRFGKLGPLEVRRA
;
A
#
# COMPACT_ATOMS: atom_id res chain seq x y z
N MET A 1 34.49 -62.13 -23.99
CA MET A 1 34.49 -60.66 -23.85
C MET A 1 35.90 -60.23 -23.56
N SER A 2 36.43 -59.31 -24.36
CA SER A 2 37.70 -58.64 -24.06
C SER A 2 37.51 -57.80 -22.79
N PRO A 3 38.53 -57.62 -21.94
CA PRO A 3 38.49 -56.66 -20.83
C PRO A 3 38.06 -55.26 -21.28
N VAL A 4 38.34 -54.89 -22.53
CA VAL A 4 37.95 -53.62 -23.16
C VAL A 4 36.43 -53.53 -23.34
N ASP A 5 35.77 -54.62 -23.71
CA ASP A 5 34.31 -54.66 -23.89
C ASP A 5 33.60 -54.48 -22.54
N ALA A 6 34.14 -55.07 -21.47
CA ALA A 6 33.62 -54.93 -20.13
C ALA A 6 33.77 -53.49 -19.58
N ALA A 7 34.91 -52.84 -19.84
CA ALA A 7 35.15 -51.45 -19.46
C ALA A 7 34.19 -50.49 -20.19
N ASN A 8 33.98 -50.70 -21.49
CA ASN A 8 33.06 -49.89 -22.28
C ASN A 8 31.60 -50.04 -21.83
N PHE A 9 31.18 -51.25 -21.47
CA PHE A 9 29.83 -51.50 -20.96
C PHE A 9 29.60 -50.80 -19.61
N SER A 10 30.58 -50.86 -18.70
CA SER A 10 30.52 -50.16 -17.41
C SER A 10 30.48 -48.63 -17.57
N ALA A 11 31.26 -48.07 -18.49
CA ALA A 11 31.25 -46.65 -18.81
C ALA A 11 29.93 -46.18 -19.47
N ALA A 12 29.26 -47.05 -20.22
CA ALA A 12 27.94 -46.75 -20.78
C ALA A 12 26.85 -46.73 -19.69
N ALA A 13 26.86 -47.72 -18.78
CA ALA A 13 25.89 -47.80 -17.69
C ALA A 13 25.97 -46.60 -16.73
N THR A 14 27.20 -46.15 -16.39
CA THR A 14 27.42 -44.98 -15.53
C THR A 14 26.89 -43.68 -16.16
N ARG A 15 27.10 -43.48 -17.46
CA ARG A 15 26.58 -42.32 -18.19
C ARG A 15 25.05 -42.29 -18.28
N GLY A 16 24.40 -43.45 -18.41
CA GLY A 16 22.94 -43.55 -18.35
C GLY A 16 22.39 -43.09 -17.01
N SER A 17 22.98 -43.57 -15.91
CA SER A 17 22.61 -43.17 -14.54
C SER A 17 22.74 -41.66 -14.31
N GLU A 18 23.81 -41.01 -14.81
CA GLU A 18 23.98 -39.55 -14.64
C GLU A 18 22.89 -38.73 -15.34
N VAL A 19 22.43 -39.16 -16.53
CA VAL A 19 21.36 -38.48 -17.27
C VAL A 19 20.01 -38.67 -16.58
N GLU A 20 19.73 -39.87 -16.07
CA GLU A 20 18.54 -40.16 -15.26
C GLU A 20 18.50 -39.30 -13.98
N ASP A 21 19.62 -39.18 -13.27
CA ASP A 21 19.74 -38.34 -12.07
C ASP A 21 19.50 -36.86 -12.37
N LEU A 22 20.07 -36.33 -13.46
CA LEU A 22 19.85 -34.95 -13.89
C LEU A 22 18.39 -34.72 -14.31
N THR A 23 17.76 -35.71 -14.95
CA THR A 23 16.34 -35.65 -15.33
C THR A 23 15.44 -35.64 -14.10
N GLY A 24 15.74 -36.47 -13.10
CA GLY A 24 15.06 -36.44 -11.80
C GLY A 24 15.23 -35.08 -11.10
N LYS A 25 16.43 -34.50 -11.16
CA LYS A 25 16.70 -33.15 -10.63
C LYS A 25 15.87 -32.08 -11.33
N ILE A 26 15.71 -32.14 -12.66
CA ILE A 26 14.83 -31.23 -13.41
C ILE A 26 13.38 -31.36 -12.92
N GLY A 27 12.87 -32.58 -12.71
CA GLY A 27 11.53 -32.80 -12.17
C GLY A 27 11.33 -32.16 -10.79
N ASN A 28 12.30 -32.33 -9.89
CA ASN A 28 12.27 -31.70 -8.56
C ASN A 28 12.31 -30.17 -8.63
N LEU A 29 13.15 -29.61 -9.51
CA LEU A 29 13.20 -28.16 -9.72
C LEU A 29 11.91 -27.63 -10.35
N GLN A 30 11.25 -28.37 -11.24
CA GLN A 30 9.94 -27.99 -11.80
C GLN A 30 8.86 -27.95 -10.73
N ALA A 31 8.82 -28.93 -9.81
CA ALA A 31 7.91 -28.89 -8.67
C ALA A 31 8.20 -27.69 -7.75
N SER A 32 9.49 -27.41 -7.51
CA SER A 32 9.90 -26.22 -6.75
C SER A 32 9.49 -24.91 -7.44
N LEU A 33 9.57 -24.85 -8.77
CA LEU A 33 9.15 -23.69 -9.56
C LEU A 33 7.64 -23.47 -9.43
N GLN A 34 6.84 -24.53 -9.55
CA GLN A 34 5.39 -24.44 -9.37
C GLN A 34 5.02 -23.92 -7.97
N SER A 35 5.69 -24.41 -6.93
CA SER A 35 5.50 -23.90 -5.56
C SER A 35 5.86 -22.42 -5.44
N ALA A 36 7.00 -21.99 -6.03
CA ALA A 36 7.44 -20.61 -5.97
C ALA A 36 6.52 -19.66 -6.77
N VAL A 37 5.94 -20.13 -7.89
CA VAL A 37 4.96 -19.38 -8.68
C VAL A 37 3.67 -19.17 -7.88
N LEU A 38 3.17 -20.21 -7.19
CA LEU A 38 1.99 -20.07 -6.31
C LEU A 38 2.23 -19.05 -5.19
N GLU A 39 3.40 -19.10 -4.53
CA GLU A 39 3.77 -18.10 -3.51
C GLU A 39 3.84 -16.67 -4.08
N LEU A 40 4.30 -16.52 -5.32
CA LEU A 40 4.32 -15.23 -6.01
C LEU A 40 2.91 -14.71 -6.30
N GLU A 41 2.02 -15.57 -6.81
CA GLU A 41 0.62 -15.22 -7.07
C GLU A 41 -0.10 -14.82 -5.78
N ASP A 42 0.09 -15.56 -4.69
CA ASP A 42 -0.47 -15.25 -3.37
C ASP A 42 0.05 -13.90 -2.85
N ALA A 43 1.35 -13.65 -2.96
CA ALA A 43 1.96 -12.38 -2.53
C ALA A 43 1.46 -11.19 -3.36
N ALA A 44 1.33 -11.35 -4.68
CA ALA A 44 0.78 -10.34 -5.57
C ALA A 44 -0.70 -10.07 -5.29
N GLY A 45 -1.50 -11.12 -5.03
CA GLY A 45 -2.90 -11.00 -4.62
C GLY A 45 -3.06 -10.23 -3.32
N ALA A 46 -2.26 -10.55 -2.30
CA ALA A 46 -2.25 -9.83 -1.03
C ALA A 46 -1.87 -8.35 -1.19
N ALA A 47 -0.87 -8.04 -2.02
CA ALA A 47 -0.48 -6.67 -2.31
C ALA A 47 -1.60 -5.88 -3.01
N SER A 48 -2.30 -6.51 -3.96
CA SER A 48 -3.45 -5.89 -4.65
C SER A 48 -4.59 -5.56 -3.69
N GLN A 49 -4.98 -6.49 -2.82
CA GLN A 49 -6.04 -6.27 -1.82
C GLN A 49 -5.69 -5.15 -0.83
N LEU A 50 -4.43 -5.10 -0.36
CA LEU A 50 -3.98 -4.04 0.55
C LEU A 50 -3.98 -2.67 -0.13
N LYS A 51 -3.65 -2.62 -1.42
CA LYS A 51 -3.72 -1.38 -2.20
C LYS A 51 -5.16 -0.89 -2.36
N GLU A 52 -6.10 -1.78 -2.70
CA GLU A 52 -7.52 -1.44 -2.79
C GLU A 52 -8.05 -0.91 -1.44
N ARG A 53 -7.69 -1.57 -0.33
CA ARG A 53 -8.03 -1.10 1.02
C ARG A 53 -7.44 0.28 1.33
N GLN A 54 -6.19 0.53 0.93
CA GLN A 54 -5.55 1.84 1.09
C GLN A 54 -6.32 2.93 0.34
N ASP A 55 -6.71 2.65 -0.90
CA ASP A 55 -7.46 3.58 -1.74
C ASP A 55 -8.87 3.83 -1.18
N GLY A 56 -9.54 2.80 -0.65
CA GLY A 56 -10.82 2.95 0.06
C GLY A 56 -10.72 3.83 1.32
N LEU A 57 -9.66 3.67 2.12
CA LEU A 57 -9.42 4.54 3.29
C LEU A 57 -9.13 5.99 2.89
N ARG A 58 -8.39 6.21 1.80
CA ARG A 58 -8.15 7.56 1.25
C ARG A 58 -9.43 8.19 0.73
N ALA A 59 -10.29 7.43 0.07
CA ALA A 59 -11.60 7.89 -0.37
C ALA A 59 -12.49 8.26 0.82
N SER A 60 -12.47 7.47 1.90
CA SER A 60 -13.17 7.78 3.16
C SER A 60 -12.69 9.10 3.77
N LEU A 61 -11.36 9.32 3.84
CA LEU A 61 -10.79 10.58 4.32
C LEU A 61 -11.23 11.78 3.45
N ALA A 62 -11.22 11.60 2.12
CA ALA A 62 -11.69 12.62 1.19
C ALA A 62 -13.19 12.91 1.34
N ALA A 63 -14.01 11.88 1.60
CA ALA A 63 -15.44 12.02 1.84
C ALA A 63 -15.75 12.81 3.12
N LEU A 64 -15.00 12.57 4.21
CA LEU A 64 -15.11 13.37 5.44
C LEU A 64 -14.82 14.85 5.18
N ALA A 65 -13.74 15.15 4.46
CA ALA A 65 -13.38 16.51 4.09
C ALA A 65 -14.42 17.17 3.16
N ALA A 66 -14.96 16.41 2.20
CA ALA A 66 -16.01 16.87 1.29
C ALA A 66 -17.31 17.21 2.04
N GLY A 67 -17.71 16.40 3.02
CA GLY A 67 -18.86 16.67 3.90
C GLY A 67 -18.72 18.01 4.63
N ARG A 68 -17.57 18.26 5.25
CA ARG A 68 -17.26 19.55 5.89
C ARG A 68 -17.27 20.71 4.90
N LEU A 69 -16.64 20.57 3.73
CA LEU A 69 -16.57 21.63 2.73
C LEU A 69 -17.96 21.99 2.18
N LYS A 70 -18.80 20.98 1.92
CA LYS A 70 -20.20 21.19 1.51
C LYS A 70 -20.98 21.96 2.58
N ALA A 71 -20.85 21.57 3.85
CA ALA A 71 -21.51 22.29 4.93
C ALA A 71 -20.95 23.71 5.14
N ALA A 72 -19.66 23.93 4.87
CA ALA A 72 -19.06 25.27 4.88
C ALA A 72 -19.59 26.14 3.72
N GLU A 73 -19.77 25.56 2.53
CA GLU A 73 -20.36 26.25 1.38
C GLU A 73 -21.79 26.75 1.70
N GLU A 74 -22.61 25.93 2.35
CA GLU A 74 -23.94 26.33 2.81
C GLU A 74 -23.91 27.55 3.75
N VAL A 75 -22.88 27.67 4.60
CA VAL A 75 -22.67 28.85 5.44
C VAL A 75 -22.19 30.05 4.62
N GLY A 76 -21.35 29.83 3.60
CA GLY A 76 -20.91 30.86 2.67
C GLY A 76 -22.02 31.44 1.80
N GLN A 77 -23.07 30.66 1.54
CA GLN A 77 -24.26 31.06 0.78
C GLN A 77 -25.28 31.85 1.61
N LEU A 78 -25.04 32.07 2.91
CA LEU A 78 -25.94 32.87 3.76
C LEU A 78 -26.00 34.32 3.27
N SER A 79 -27.21 34.79 2.98
CA SER A 79 -27.44 36.15 2.53
C SER A 79 -27.23 37.17 3.66
N LYS A 80 -26.98 38.44 3.30
CA LYS A 80 -26.91 39.54 4.28
C LYS A 80 -28.16 39.65 5.14
N GLN A 81 -29.34 39.34 4.58
CA GLN A 81 -30.60 39.33 5.30
C GLN A 81 -30.65 38.19 6.35
N GLN A 82 -30.19 36.99 6.00
CA GLN A 82 -30.10 35.87 6.94
C GLN A 82 -29.08 36.12 8.05
N LEU A 83 -27.96 36.76 7.74
CA LEU A 83 -27.01 37.20 8.76
C LEU A 83 -27.63 38.26 9.68
N ALA A 84 -28.42 39.19 9.15
CA ALA A 84 -29.16 40.16 9.95
C ALA A 84 -30.22 39.48 10.84
N GLU A 85 -30.88 38.42 10.37
CA GLU A 85 -31.78 37.57 11.15
C GLU A 85 -31.02 36.93 12.33
N ILE A 86 -29.86 36.31 12.09
CA ILE A 86 -29.02 35.75 13.16
C ILE A 86 -28.63 36.83 14.17
N LYS A 87 -28.19 38.02 13.70
CA LYS A 87 -27.85 39.16 14.56
C LYS A 87 -29.06 39.64 15.39
N HIS A 88 -30.26 39.61 14.82
CA HIS A 88 -31.48 39.99 15.51
C HIS A 88 -31.86 38.95 16.58
N LEU A 89 -31.83 37.66 16.24
CA LEU A 89 -32.03 36.56 17.18
C LEU A 89 -31.01 36.58 18.31
N ALA A 90 -29.78 37.03 18.05
CA ALA A 90 -28.75 37.19 19.08
C ALA A 90 -29.04 38.33 20.09
N LYS A 91 -30.07 39.16 19.90
CA LYS A 91 -30.48 40.12 20.95
C LYS A 91 -31.26 39.44 22.07
N ILE A 92 -32.19 38.55 21.72
CA ILE A 92 -33.03 37.80 22.66
C ILE A 92 -33.09 36.35 22.17
N PRO A 93 -31.99 35.59 22.32
CA PRO A 93 -31.92 34.24 21.76
C PRO A 93 -32.78 33.26 22.56
N PRO A 94 -33.54 32.38 21.89
CA PRO A 94 -34.01 31.14 22.51
C PRO A 94 -32.83 30.40 23.14
N GLY A 95 -33.02 29.76 24.31
CA GLY A 95 -31.93 29.14 25.07
C GLY A 95 -31.08 28.15 24.25
N MET A 96 -31.71 27.37 23.37
CA MET A 96 -31.04 26.49 22.41
C MET A 96 -30.10 27.25 21.46
N LEU A 97 -30.59 28.33 20.82
CA LEU A 97 -29.79 29.12 19.88
C LEU A 97 -28.65 29.84 20.59
N ARG A 98 -28.88 30.31 21.82
CA ARG A 98 -27.84 30.90 22.66
C ARG A 98 -26.68 29.94 22.87
N ARG A 99 -26.98 28.68 23.22
CA ARG A 99 -25.95 27.63 23.42
C ARG A 99 -25.23 27.28 22.14
N LEU A 100 -25.95 27.12 21.03
CA LEU A 100 -25.35 26.86 19.72
C LEU A 100 -24.34 27.95 19.35
N LEU A 101 -24.72 29.22 19.48
CA LEU A 101 -23.88 30.36 19.15
C LEU A 101 -22.69 30.49 20.11
N LEU A 102 -22.85 30.10 21.39
CA LEU A 102 -21.74 29.97 22.32
C LEU A 102 -20.78 28.85 21.92
N MET A 103 -21.26 27.66 21.51
CA MET A 103 -20.38 26.57 21.04
C MET A 103 -19.60 26.99 19.80
N LEU A 104 -20.27 27.65 18.85
CA LEU A 104 -19.65 28.20 17.66
C LEU A 104 -18.55 29.21 18.03
N TRP A 105 -18.83 30.10 18.99
CA TRP A 105 -17.84 31.06 19.47
C TRP A 105 -16.62 30.36 20.11
N LEU A 106 -16.85 29.32 20.92
CA LEU A 106 -15.77 28.53 21.54
C LEU A 106 -14.91 27.83 20.50
N LEU A 107 -15.52 27.30 19.44
CA LEU A 107 -14.84 26.63 18.35
C LEU A 107 -13.92 27.61 17.60
N LEU A 108 -14.47 28.75 17.18
CA LEU A 108 -13.74 29.78 16.42
C LEU A 108 -12.67 30.51 17.25
N HIS A 109 -12.83 30.58 18.58
CA HIS A 109 -11.89 31.24 19.49
C HIS A 109 -11.17 30.25 20.42
N GLY A 110 -10.99 29.02 19.94
CA GLY A 110 -10.44 27.91 20.70
C GLY A 110 -9.05 28.19 21.28
N ASP A 111 -8.22 28.97 20.57
CA ASP A 111 -6.87 29.34 20.99
C ASP A 111 -6.80 29.97 22.39
N ARG A 112 -7.88 30.63 22.84
CA ARG A 112 -7.96 31.24 24.17
C ARG A 112 -7.96 30.21 25.30
N PHE A 113 -8.27 28.96 24.98
CA PHE A 113 -8.30 27.83 25.89
C PHE A 113 -7.04 26.96 25.81
N ARG A 114 -6.07 27.33 24.95
CA ARG A 114 -4.79 26.63 24.88
C ARG A 114 -4.08 26.68 26.24
N GLY A 115 -3.64 25.53 26.73
CA GLY A 115 -3.01 25.39 28.05
C GLY A 115 -3.97 25.42 29.25
N ARG A 116 -5.28 25.63 29.06
CA ARG A 116 -6.24 25.61 30.17
C ARG A 116 -6.62 24.18 30.57
N GLN A 117 -6.79 23.97 31.87
CA GLN A 117 -7.15 22.65 32.39
C GLN A 117 -8.63 22.29 32.18
N ALA A 118 -9.52 23.28 32.22
CA ALA A 118 -10.96 23.10 32.04
C ALA A 118 -11.54 24.24 31.19
N VAL A 119 -12.54 23.90 30.39
CA VAL A 119 -13.35 24.88 29.65
C VAL A 119 -14.46 25.33 30.59
N GLN A 120 -14.36 26.57 31.07
CA GLN A 120 -15.42 27.20 31.85
C GLN A 120 -16.10 28.23 30.96
N VAL A 121 -17.38 28.00 30.68
CA VAL A 121 -18.21 28.90 29.88
C VAL A 121 -19.22 29.52 30.81
N ASP A 122 -19.16 30.83 30.94
CA ASP A 122 -20.18 31.59 31.66
C ASP A 122 -21.12 32.16 30.60
N GLU A 123 -22.30 31.55 30.46
CA GLU A 123 -23.27 31.97 29.44
C GLU A 123 -23.58 33.46 29.52
N CYS A 124 -23.57 34.07 30.71
CA CYS A 124 -23.84 35.51 30.87
C CYS A 124 -22.67 36.37 30.41
N ARG A 125 -21.45 36.01 30.80
CA ARG A 125 -20.26 36.81 30.47
C ARG A 125 -19.78 36.63 29.03
N ASP A 126 -19.84 35.41 28.52
CA ASP A 126 -19.35 35.08 27.19
C ASP A 126 -20.37 35.43 26.10
N TRP A 127 -21.64 35.67 26.45
CA TRP A 127 -22.66 36.09 25.48
C TRP A 127 -22.32 37.41 24.78
N HIS A 128 -21.85 38.41 25.51
CA HIS A 128 -21.43 39.68 24.91
C HIS A 128 -20.22 39.54 23.97
N ARG A 129 -19.44 38.46 24.07
CA ARG A 129 -18.34 38.15 23.14
C ARG A 129 -18.87 37.48 21.89
N CYS A 130 -19.80 36.54 22.06
CA CYS A 130 -20.53 35.93 20.96
C CYS A 130 -21.27 36.98 20.10
N GLN A 131 -21.98 37.91 20.73
CA GLN A 131 -22.65 39.02 20.02
C GLN A 131 -21.68 39.88 19.21
N ARG A 132 -20.48 40.18 19.77
CA ARG A 132 -19.44 40.92 19.06
C ARG A 132 -18.89 40.15 17.85
N MET A 133 -18.64 38.85 18.01
CA MET A 133 -18.24 37.98 16.91
C MET A 133 -19.30 37.94 15.80
N LEU A 134 -20.58 37.88 16.14
CA LEU A 134 -21.66 37.89 15.14
C LEU A 134 -21.85 39.25 14.47
N ALA A 135 -21.50 40.34 15.15
CA ALA A 135 -21.54 41.67 14.58
C ALA A 135 -20.43 41.90 13.54
N ASP A 136 -19.29 41.20 13.68
CA ASP A 136 -18.13 41.28 12.79
C ASP A 136 -18.47 40.87 11.35
N ASP A 137 -18.07 41.70 10.39
CA ASP A 137 -18.24 41.44 8.96
C ASP A 137 -17.35 40.29 8.48
N GLY A 138 -16.26 39.99 9.21
CA GLY A 138 -15.37 38.85 8.96
C GLY A 138 -15.90 37.51 9.47
N PHE A 139 -17.06 37.45 10.13
CA PHE A 139 -17.58 36.23 10.77
C PHE A 139 -17.66 35.02 9.82
N VAL A 140 -18.27 35.20 8.64
CA VAL A 140 -18.39 34.12 7.64
C VAL A 140 -17.01 33.73 7.11
N SER A 141 -16.14 34.70 6.86
CA SER A 141 -14.77 34.44 6.42
C SER A 141 -13.98 33.62 7.44
N HIS A 142 -14.16 33.85 8.75
CA HIS A 142 -13.53 33.05 9.79
C HIS A 142 -14.01 31.59 9.79
N ILE A 143 -15.29 31.34 9.50
CA ILE A 143 -15.84 29.98 9.37
C ILE A 143 -15.27 29.27 8.14
N LEU A 144 -15.28 29.94 6.98
CA LEU A 144 -14.82 29.35 5.71
C LEU A 144 -13.32 29.04 5.72
N ASN A 145 -12.54 29.85 6.42
CA ASN A 145 -11.08 29.68 6.56
C ASN A 145 -10.68 28.96 7.85
N PHE A 146 -11.62 28.33 8.56
CA PHE A 146 -11.31 27.60 9.78
C PHE A 146 -10.46 26.36 9.49
N ASP A 147 -9.31 26.25 10.16
CA ASP A 147 -8.41 25.11 10.05
C ASP A 147 -8.81 23.99 11.05
N PRO A 148 -9.22 22.80 10.58
CA PRO A 148 -9.57 21.68 11.45
C PRO A 148 -8.43 21.23 12.38
N SER A 149 -7.17 21.45 12.01
CA SER A 149 -6.01 21.07 12.82
C SER A 149 -5.90 21.86 14.14
N VAL A 150 -6.61 22.99 14.28
CA VAL A 150 -6.73 23.72 15.55
C VAL A 150 -7.44 22.87 16.62
N LEU A 151 -8.38 22.00 16.22
CA LEU A 151 -9.14 21.16 17.15
C LEU A 151 -8.29 20.07 17.80
N GLU A 152 -7.25 19.58 17.11
CA GLU A 152 -6.29 18.61 17.65
C GLU A 152 -5.55 19.15 18.88
N GLN A 153 -5.39 20.47 18.96
CA GLN A 153 -4.72 21.15 20.07
C GLN A 153 -5.65 21.44 21.25
N LEU A 154 -6.96 21.23 21.06
CA LEU A 154 -8.02 21.66 21.97
C LEU A 154 -9.05 20.54 22.28
N PRO A 155 -8.60 19.33 22.67
CA PRO A 155 -9.50 18.18 22.88
C PRO A 155 -10.58 18.45 23.93
N LYS A 156 -10.32 19.35 24.88
CA LYS A 156 -11.27 19.74 25.94
C LYS A 156 -12.40 20.62 25.42
N VAL A 157 -12.12 21.49 24.45
CA VAL A 157 -13.13 22.33 23.79
C VAL A 157 -14.03 21.43 22.95
N VAL A 158 -13.44 20.51 22.19
CA VAL A 158 -14.16 19.50 21.41
C VAL A 158 -15.07 18.67 22.31
N ALA A 159 -14.53 18.05 23.36
CA ALA A 159 -15.32 17.22 24.28
C ALA A 159 -16.46 17.99 24.96
N TYR A 160 -16.22 19.26 25.32
CA TYR A 160 -17.25 20.13 25.87
C TYR A 160 -18.37 20.38 24.84
N ILE A 161 -18.02 20.75 23.60
CA ILE A 161 -18.99 21.00 22.53
C ILE A 161 -19.78 19.73 22.18
N GLU A 162 -19.11 18.58 22.07
CA GLU A 162 -19.76 17.28 21.81
C GLU A 162 -20.76 16.91 22.91
N SER A 163 -20.40 17.16 24.18
CA SER A 163 -21.31 16.94 25.31
C SER A 163 -22.55 17.82 25.26
N CYS A 164 -22.43 19.06 24.77
CA CYS A 164 -23.55 19.98 24.63
C CYS A 164 -24.44 19.67 23.42
N LEU A 165 -23.85 19.21 22.31
CA LEU A 165 -24.56 18.88 21.08
C LEU A 165 -25.19 17.48 21.09
N CYS A 166 -24.95 16.69 22.13
CA CYS A 166 -25.40 15.30 22.24
C CYS A 166 -25.06 14.43 21.02
N LEU A 167 -23.86 14.64 20.47
CA LEU A 167 -23.35 13.85 19.35
C LEU A 167 -23.05 12.39 19.71
N SER A 168 -23.17 12.03 21.00
CA SER A 168 -22.81 10.71 21.51
C SER A 168 -23.84 9.59 21.28
N GLY A 169 -25.03 9.85 20.73
CA GLY A 169 -26.15 8.90 20.91
C GLY A 169 -27.07 8.59 19.74
N GLY A 170 -26.79 8.99 18.50
CA GLY A 170 -27.77 8.76 17.43
C GLY A 170 -27.17 8.64 16.04
N THR A 171 -26.70 7.44 15.69
CA THR A 171 -26.91 6.89 14.34
C THR A 171 -28.38 6.46 14.19
N ASP A 172 -29.32 7.34 14.58
CA ASP A 172 -30.77 7.17 14.39
C ASP A 172 -31.22 7.68 13.02
N GLU A 173 -30.29 8.22 12.23
CA GLU A 173 -30.48 8.25 10.79
C GLU A 173 -30.24 6.83 10.31
N ALA A 174 -31.33 6.06 10.34
CA ALA A 174 -31.52 4.84 9.59
C ALA A 174 -30.58 4.86 8.39
N ALA A 175 -29.63 3.93 8.41
CA ALA A 175 -29.21 3.29 7.18
C ALA A 175 -30.53 2.94 6.46
N VAL A 176 -30.94 3.79 5.51
CA VAL A 176 -31.71 3.33 4.38
C VAL A 176 -30.91 2.13 3.92
N PRO A 177 -31.45 0.91 4.05
CA PRO A 177 -30.69 -0.28 3.72
C PRO A 177 -30.21 -0.06 2.29
N GLU A 178 -28.91 0.11 2.14
CA GLU A 178 -28.25 -0.02 0.86
C GLU A 178 -28.80 -1.33 0.31
N PRO A 179 -29.52 -1.32 -0.83
CA PRO A 179 -30.13 -2.54 -1.34
C PRO A 179 -28.98 -3.48 -1.66
N SER A 180 -28.74 -4.44 -0.76
CA SER A 180 -27.88 -5.57 -1.01
C SER A 180 -28.26 -6.11 -2.39
N PRO A 181 -27.32 -6.21 -3.35
CA PRO A 181 -27.59 -6.89 -4.59
C PRO A 181 -27.92 -8.33 -4.24
N GLN A 182 -29.21 -8.67 -4.28
CA GLN A 182 -29.63 -10.05 -4.24
C GLN A 182 -28.97 -10.74 -5.43
N PRO A 183 -28.24 -11.85 -5.25
CA PRO A 183 -27.77 -12.64 -6.36
C PRO A 183 -29.01 -13.13 -7.10
N ALA A 184 -29.20 -12.59 -8.32
CA ALA A 184 -30.18 -13.10 -9.26
C ALA A 184 -29.99 -14.61 -9.37
N GLY A 185 -31.08 -15.33 -9.16
CA GLY A 185 -31.14 -16.77 -9.31
C GLY A 185 -30.56 -17.17 -10.66
N LEU A 186 -29.73 -18.19 -10.59
CA LEU A 186 -29.29 -19.01 -11.71
C LEU A 186 -30.53 -19.63 -12.36
N ASP A 187 -30.96 -19.10 -13.50
CA ASP A 187 -31.58 -19.92 -14.54
C ASP A 187 -30.45 -20.43 -15.44
N PRO A 188 -30.18 -21.74 -15.48
CA PRO A 188 -29.49 -22.35 -16.59
C PRO A 188 -30.55 -22.58 -17.68
N GLU A 189 -30.35 -22.05 -18.88
CA GLU A 189 -30.57 -22.77 -20.14
C GLU A 189 -30.13 -21.91 -21.32
N ASP A 190 -29.53 -22.63 -22.26
CA ASP A 190 -29.45 -22.40 -23.69
C ASP A 190 -28.17 -21.80 -24.30
N GLU A 191 -27.39 -22.75 -24.81
CA GLU A 191 -26.39 -22.60 -25.84
C GLU A 191 -26.96 -21.92 -27.09
N ARG A 192 -26.24 -20.94 -27.66
CA ARG A 192 -25.76 -21.05 -29.05
C ARG A 192 -24.84 -19.89 -29.48
N PRO A 193 -23.97 -20.13 -30.48
CA PRO A 193 -22.75 -19.37 -30.68
C PRO A 193 -22.83 -18.35 -31.84
N ALA A 194 -21.76 -17.56 -31.91
CA ALA A 194 -21.23 -16.82 -33.06
C ALA A 194 -21.84 -15.42 -33.32
N LEU A 195 -21.00 -14.38 -33.27
CA LEU A 195 -20.19 -13.94 -34.40
C LEU A 195 -19.36 -12.70 -34.04
N SER A 196 -18.17 -12.67 -34.64
CA SER A 196 -17.15 -11.62 -34.66
C SER A 196 -17.64 -10.20 -34.99
N ALA A 197 -17.12 -9.20 -34.27
CA ALA A 197 -16.77 -7.85 -34.75
C ALA A 197 -15.97 -7.18 -33.61
N ARG A 198 -14.64 -7.04 -33.63
CA ARG A 198 -13.73 -6.27 -34.50
C ARG A 198 -14.06 -4.77 -34.58
N SER A 199 -13.12 -3.96 -34.04
CA SER A 199 -12.88 -2.53 -34.33
C SER A 199 -13.92 -1.53 -33.78
N ASP A 200 -13.62 -0.33 -33.27
CA ASP A 200 -12.41 0.50 -33.33
C ASP A 200 -12.36 1.44 -32.10
N VAL A 201 -11.13 1.71 -31.66
CA VAL A 201 -10.76 2.79 -30.75
C VAL A 201 -10.49 4.06 -31.56
N PRO A 202 -11.07 5.21 -31.23
CA PRO A 202 -10.48 6.49 -31.58
C PRO A 202 -9.79 7.10 -30.34
N GLN A 203 -8.46 7.02 -30.34
CA GLN A 203 -7.61 7.96 -29.62
C GLN A 203 -7.80 9.35 -30.23
N GLN A 204 -8.35 10.29 -29.47
CA GLN A 204 -8.17 11.71 -29.74
C GLN A 204 -7.21 12.32 -28.72
N ALA A 205 -5.99 12.48 -29.19
CA ALA A 205 -5.01 13.39 -28.63
C ALA A 205 -5.45 14.83 -28.93
N ALA A 206 -5.81 15.59 -27.89
CA ALA A 206 -5.92 17.04 -27.96
C ALA A 206 -4.71 17.66 -27.24
N VAL A 207 -3.68 17.91 -28.05
CA VAL A 207 -2.61 18.84 -27.76
C VAL A 207 -3.21 20.24 -27.73
N LEU A 208 -3.28 20.88 -26.55
CA LEU A 208 -3.33 22.33 -26.45
C LEU A 208 -2.15 22.80 -25.62
N ARG A 209 -1.06 23.07 -26.35
CA ARG A 209 -0.08 24.08 -25.98
C ARG A 209 -0.82 25.42 -25.89
N SER A 210 -0.68 26.14 -24.78
CA SER A 210 -0.79 27.60 -24.82
C SER A 210 0.37 28.25 -24.06
N PRO A 211 0.98 29.32 -24.61
CA PRO A 211 2.23 29.89 -24.15
C PRO A 211 2.02 31.14 -23.27
N PHE A 212 3.06 31.48 -22.49
CA PHE A 212 3.45 32.84 -22.07
C PHE A 212 2.39 33.83 -21.53
N GLY A 213 2.59 34.26 -20.28
CA GLY A 213 2.08 35.54 -19.77
C GLY A 213 2.60 35.87 -18.36
N PRO A 214 3.37 36.97 -18.15
CA PRO A 214 4.10 37.24 -16.91
C PRO A 214 3.30 38.01 -15.84
N ARG A 215 3.81 37.90 -14.61
CA ARG A 215 3.52 38.65 -13.38
C ARG A 215 3.12 40.12 -13.57
N PRO A 216 2.22 40.62 -12.70
CA PRO A 216 2.29 41.96 -12.14
C PRO A 216 2.77 41.91 -10.67
N THR A 217 3.93 42.51 -10.43
CA THR A 217 4.43 42.91 -9.12
C THR A 217 3.61 44.09 -8.59
N MET A 218 2.74 43.86 -7.61
CA MET A 218 2.06 44.95 -6.91
C MET A 218 3.04 45.61 -5.93
N ARG A 219 3.31 46.87 -6.24
CA ARG A 219 4.10 47.86 -5.54
C ARG A 219 3.61 48.07 -4.10
N ARG A 220 4.57 47.99 -3.20
CA ARG A 220 4.58 48.50 -1.83
C ARG A 220 4.64 50.04 -1.85
N PRO A 221 3.75 50.77 -1.14
CA PRO A 221 4.03 52.13 -0.72
C PRO A 221 4.69 52.10 0.66
N SER A 222 5.97 52.49 0.70
CA SER A 222 6.66 52.91 1.91
C SER A 222 6.71 54.44 1.94
N ALA A 223 6.72 54.97 3.16
CA ALA A 223 7.03 56.33 3.58
C ALA A 223 5.90 57.36 3.52
N MET A 224 5.40 57.74 4.70
CA MET A 224 5.65 59.10 5.16
C MET A 224 5.69 59.17 6.70
N GLU A 225 6.81 59.67 7.18
CA GLU A 225 7.07 60.12 8.54
C GLU A 225 6.11 61.26 8.95
N CYS A 226 5.75 61.31 10.24
CA CYS A 226 5.68 62.55 11.04
C CYS A 226 5.62 62.21 12.54
N LEU A 227 6.68 62.56 13.25
CA LEU A 227 6.83 62.79 14.70
C LEU A 227 6.14 64.14 15.10
N PRO A 228 6.08 64.61 16.38
CA PRO A 228 6.22 63.98 17.70
C PRO A 228 5.11 64.51 18.70
N PRO A 229 5.36 64.88 20.00
CA PRO A 229 4.68 64.30 21.16
C PRO A 229 3.75 65.28 21.91
N GLY A 230 2.57 64.82 22.30
CA GLY A 230 1.61 65.61 23.08
C GLY A 230 1.44 65.09 24.50
N ALA A 231 2.20 65.66 25.44
CA ALA A 231 1.95 65.54 26.86
C ALA A 231 0.60 66.18 27.22
N PHE A 232 -0.32 65.40 27.79
CA PHE A 232 -1.46 65.95 28.54
C PHE A 232 -1.65 65.22 29.85
N ALA A 233 -1.25 65.94 30.89
CA ALA A 233 -1.97 66.15 32.14
C ALA A 233 -2.45 64.92 32.91
N SER A 234 -1.67 64.62 33.95
CA SER A 234 -2.16 64.24 35.27
C SER A 234 -3.47 64.94 35.63
N SER A 235 -4.54 64.17 35.78
CA SER A 235 -5.75 64.58 36.49
C SER A 235 -5.85 63.75 37.77
N SER A 236 -5.18 64.26 38.80
CA SER A 236 -5.42 63.94 40.20
C SER A 236 -6.72 64.58 40.65
N CYS A 237 -7.66 63.80 41.19
CA CYS A 237 -8.81 64.26 41.98
C CYS A 237 -9.35 63.08 42.83
N PRO A 238 -10.06 63.35 43.93
CA PRO A 238 -9.55 63.02 45.25
C PRO A 238 -10.28 61.89 45.97
N SER A 239 -9.58 61.42 46.99
CA SER A 239 -10.01 60.56 48.08
C SER A 239 -11.33 60.96 48.74
N SER A 240 -12.18 59.98 49.07
CA SER A 240 -12.91 59.78 50.35
C SER A 240 -14.05 58.75 50.21
N PRO A 241 -14.61 58.16 51.28
CA PRO A 241 -14.00 57.76 52.55
C PRO A 241 -14.25 56.28 52.90
N LYS A 242 -13.51 55.82 53.90
CA LYS A 242 -13.63 54.54 54.62
C LYS A 242 -15.00 54.42 55.33
N LEU A 243 -15.71 53.32 55.09
CA LEU A 243 -16.64 52.68 56.05
C LEU A 243 -16.40 51.17 55.90
N VAL A 244 -15.67 50.53 56.82
CA VAL A 244 -16.19 49.93 58.06
C VAL A 244 -17.40 49.04 57.78
N ASN A 245 -17.17 47.73 57.62
CA ASN A 245 -17.78 46.71 58.47
C ASN A 245 -17.17 45.34 58.19
N LYS A 246 -16.27 44.95 59.10
CA LYS A 246 -15.64 43.63 59.18
C LYS A 246 -16.54 42.77 60.07
N ALA A 247 -17.47 42.04 59.46
CA ALA A 247 -18.21 40.99 60.14
C ALA A 247 -17.41 39.67 60.03
N PRO A 248 -17.02 39.03 61.14
CA PRO A 248 -16.41 37.72 61.13
C PRO A 248 -17.49 36.64 61.10
N GLY A 249 -17.31 35.62 60.26
CA GLY A 249 -17.96 34.33 60.49
C GLY A 249 -19.32 34.16 59.81
N ALA A 250 -19.28 33.92 58.50
CA ALA A 250 -20.12 32.88 57.92
C ALA A 250 -19.21 32.01 57.05
N PRO A 251 -19.11 30.69 57.29
CA PRO A 251 -18.52 29.81 56.31
C PRO A 251 -19.46 29.86 55.11
N PHE A 252 -19.12 30.70 54.12
CA PHE A 252 -19.59 30.52 52.77
C PHE A 252 -19.13 29.12 52.39
N ARG A 253 -20.00 28.13 52.62
CA ARG A 253 -20.01 26.90 51.87
C ARG A 253 -20.02 27.38 50.43
N LEU A 254 -18.84 27.39 49.82
CA LEU A 254 -18.67 27.32 48.40
C LEU A 254 -19.43 26.06 48.01
N LEU A 255 -20.74 26.21 47.84
CA LEU A 255 -21.55 25.41 46.95
C LEU A 255 -20.83 25.61 45.63
N ARG A 256 -19.82 24.76 45.43
CA ARG A 256 -19.23 24.43 44.15
C ARG A 256 -20.46 24.09 43.35
N ALA A 257 -21.00 25.09 42.66
CA ALA A 257 -22.15 24.93 41.79
C ALA A 257 -21.72 23.79 40.90
N ALA A 258 -22.30 22.61 41.18
CA ALA A 258 -22.13 21.48 40.32
C ALA A 258 -22.45 22.06 38.95
N THR A 259 -21.47 22.03 38.06
CA THR A 259 -21.63 22.48 36.68
C THR A 259 -22.75 21.63 36.13
N SER A 260 -23.99 22.08 36.33
CA SER A 260 -25.19 21.33 36.04
C SER A 260 -25.12 21.17 34.55
N ALA A 261 -24.91 19.92 34.11
CA ALA A 261 -24.82 19.59 32.71
C ALA A 261 -26.00 20.25 32.01
N LEU A 262 -25.71 21.21 31.14
CA LEU A 262 -26.74 21.95 30.42
C LEU A 262 -27.55 20.93 29.61
N PRO A 263 -28.88 21.09 29.50
CA PRO A 263 -29.67 20.19 28.70
C PRO A 263 -29.14 20.12 27.26
N PRO A 264 -29.24 18.94 26.62
CA PRO A 264 -28.89 18.72 25.21
C PRO A 264 -29.37 19.83 24.29
N VAL A 265 -28.55 20.24 23.32
CA VAL A 265 -29.07 20.99 22.17
C VAL A 265 -29.96 20.05 21.34
N PRO A 266 -31.22 20.43 21.04
CA PRO A 266 -32.08 19.69 20.13
C PRO A 266 -31.42 19.45 18.77
N GLY A 267 -31.77 18.35 18.08
CA GLY A 267 -31.16 17.98 16.81
C GLY A 267 -31.25 19.06 15.72
N VAL A 268 -30.41 18.93 14.68
CA VAL A 268 -30.26 19.91 13.58
C VAL A 268 -31.60 20.35 12.98
N GLN A 269 -32.56 19.42 12.85
CA GLN A 269 -33.90 19.71 12.31
C GLN A 269 -34.71 20.65 13.20
N ALA A 270 -34.56 20.57 14.53
CA ALA A 270 -35.24 21.49 15.45
C ALA A 270 -34.65 22.91 15.36
N VAL A 271 -33.31 23.01 15.27
CA VAL A 271 -32.62 24.30 15.05
C VAL A 271 -32.99 24.90 13.70
N ALA A 272 -32.96 24.11 12.63
CA ALA A 272 -33.26 24.55 11.28
C ALA A 272 -34.72 25.02 11.12
N ARG A 273 -35.67 24.35 11.80
CA ARG A 273 -37.08 24.82 11.86
C ARG A 273 -37.23 26.15 12.59
N ALA A 274 -36.41 26.40 13.62
CA ALA A 274 -36.44 27.66 14.36
C ALA A 274 -35.77 28.80 13.59
N SER A 275 -34.65 28.52 12.91
CA SER A 275 -33.95 29.47 12.04
C SER A 275 -33.08 28.68 11.05
N ALA A 276 -33.45 28.73 9.78
CA ALA A 276 -32.71 28.10 8.69
C ALA A 276 -31.21 28.44 8.68
N PRO A 277 -30.77 29.72 8.84
CA PRO A 277 -29.34 30.03 8.83
C PRO A 277 -28.61 29.49 10.07
N CYS A 278 -29.26 29.40 11.23
CA CYS A 278 -28.70 28.71 12.40
C CYS A 278 -28.57 27.19 12.15
N GLY A 279 -29.46 26.62 11.34
CA GLY A 279 -29.40 25.24 10.85
C GLY A 279 -28.13 24.94 10.03
N ALA A 280 -27.73 25.85 9.14
CA ALA A 280 -26.48 25.73 8.38
C ALA A 280 -25.25 25.76 9.30
N LEU A 281 -25.22 26.68 10.28
CA LEU A 281 -24.12 26.79 11.25
C LEU A 281 -23.95 25.52 12.09
N ILE A 282 -25.04 24.93 12.60
CA ILE A 282 -24.96 23.69 13.37
C ILE A 282 -24.53 22.50 12.49
N ARG A 283 -24.99 22.43 11.23
CA ARG A 283 -24.58 21.38 10.29
C ARG A 283 -23.07 21.44 10.03
N TRP A 284 -22.54 22.63 9.71
CA TRP A 284 -21.11 22.84 9.55
C TRP A 284 -20.31 22.41 10.78
N MET A 285 -20.73 22.83 11.98
CA MET A 285 -20.04 22.44 13.22
C MET A 285 -20.09 20.93 13.45
N ARG A 286 -21.21 20.25 13.13
CA ARG A 286 -21.31 18.79 13.24
C ARG A 286 -20.39 18.06 12.28
N GLU A 287 -20.37 18.45 11.00
CA GLU A 287 -19.47 17.85 10.01
C GLU A 287 -17.99 18.05 10.38
N LEU A 288 -17.65 19.24 10.89
CA LEU A 288 -16.30 19.53 11.37
C LEU A 288 -15.90 18.64 12.57
N LEU A 289 -16.79 18.47 13.56
CA LEU A 289 -16.53 17.58 14.71
C LEU A 289 -16.50 16.10 14.29
N PHE A 290 -17.35 15.71 13.33
CA PHE A 290 -17.37 14.36 12.78
C PHE A 290 -16.07 14.03 12.03
N GLU A 291 -15.60 14.91 11.14
CA GLU A 291 -14.28 14.80 10.50
C GLU A 291 -13.19 14.68 11.57
N HIS A 292 -13.18 15.58 12.56
CA HIS A 292 -12.16 15.58 13.61
C HIS A 292 -12.11 14.27 14.40
N ARG A 293 -13.26 13.66 14.71
CA ARG A 293 -13.33 12.38 15.44
C ARG A 293 -12.86 11.20 14.60
N GLN A 294 -13.24 11.14 13.32
CA GLN A 294 -12.98 9.99 12.46
C GLN A 294 -11.58 10.01 11.83
N ARG A 295 -11.09 11.20 11.49
CA ARG A 295 -9.82 11.39 10.77
C ARG A 295 -8.61 10.73 11.42
N PRO A 296 -8.38 10.80 12.76
CA PRO A 296 -7.25 10.13 13.38
C PRO A 296 -7.28 8.60 13.21
N GLY A 297 -8.46 7.99 13.32
CA GLY A 297 -8.64 6.55 13.13
C GLY A 297 -8.33 6.14 11.68
N VAL A 298 -8.90 6.83 10.71
CA VAL A 298 -8.64 6.57 9.28
C VAL A 298 -7.15 6.77 8.94
N LEU A 299 -6.51 7.82 9.48
CA LEU A 299 -5.07 8.05 9.27
C LEU A 299 -4.20 6.95 9.91
N GLN A 300 -4.59 6.44 11.08
CA GLN A 300 -3.90 5.32 11.71
C GLN A 300 -4.05 4.05 10.87
N ASP A 301 -5.24 3.77 10.36
CA ASP A 301 -5.50 2.62 9.49
C ASP A 301 -4.70 2.71 8.19
N ILE A 302 -4.61 3.90 7.57
CA ILE A 302 -3.76 4.12 6.39
C ILE A 302 -2.30 3.77 6.70
N LYS A 303 -1.75 4.21 7.84
CA LYS A 303 -0.37 3.90 8.24
C LYS A 303 -0.15 2.40 8.43
N VAL A 304 -1.12 1.70 9.03
CA VAL A 304 -1.06 0.24 9.23
C VAL A 304 -1.09 -0.49 7.89
N VAL A 305 -2.02 -0.12 7.00
CA VAL A 305 -2.14 -0.72 5.66
C VAL A 305 -0.90 -0.41 4.81
N GLU A 306 -0.31 0.78 4.91
CA GLU A 306 0.95 1.13 4.23
C GLU A 306 2.11 0.24 4.67
N ALA A 307 2.24 0.00 5.98
CA ALA A 307 3.25 -0.90 6.50
C ALA A 307 3.03 -2.36 6.05
N GLN A 308 1.78 -2.80 5.97
CA GLN A 308 1.41 -4.13 5.46
C GLN A 308 1.69 -4.26 3.97
N LEU A 309 1.32 -3.25 3.17
CA LEU A 309 1.54 -3.20 1.73
C LEU A 309 3.04 -3.27 1.42
N LYS A 310 3.86 -2.51 2.15
CA LYS A 310 5.32 -2.59 2.01
C LYS A 310 5.85 -4.00 2.26
N ARG A 311 5.39 -4.66 3.33
CA ARG A 311 5.80 -6.05 3.63
C ARG A 311 5.33 -7.03 2.55
N ALA A 312 4.12 -6.85 2.01
CA ALA A 312 3.60 -7.67 0.92
C ALA A 312 4.44 -7.50 -0.37
N GLN A 313 4.81 -6.26 -0.71
CA GLN A 313 5.69 -5.96 -1.84
C GLN A 313 7.10 -6.54 -1.64
N GLU A 314 7.65 -6.47 -0.43
CA GLU A 314 8.93 -7.13 -0.11
C GLU A 314 8.84 -8.65 -0.31
N ARG A 315 7.77 -9.29 0.17
CA ARG A 315 7.52 -10.72 -0.06
C ARG A 315 7.37 -11.05 -1.54
N GLN A 316 6.60 -10.26 -2.30
CA GLN A 316 6.46 -10.42 -3.74
C GLN A 316 7.83 -10.35 -4.43
N SER A 317 8.63 -9.32 -4.14
CA SER A 317 9.97 -9.19 -4.71
C SER A 317 10.92 -10.34 -4.33
N SER A 318 10.73 -10.93 -3.15
CA SER A 318 11.49 -12.10 -2.71
C SER A 318 11.04 -13.37 -3.46
N ALA A 319 9.74 -13.55 -3.66
CA ALA A 319 9.18 -14.66 -4.43
C ALA A 319 9.60 -14.58 -5.90
N GLU A 320 9.58 -13.39 -6.51
CA GLU A 320 10.08 -13.15 -7.88
C GLU A 320 11.54 -13.57 -8.03
N LYS A 321 12.40 -13.24 -7.05
CA LYS A 321 13.80 -13.67 -7.04
C LYS A 321 13.95 -15.19 -6.89
N CYS A 322 13.10 -15.82 -6.07
CA CYS A 322 13.08 -17.27 -5.91
C CYS A 322 12.73 -17.96 -7.23
N VAL A 323 11.64 -17.54 -7.87
CA VAL A 323 11.21 -18.01 -9.20
C VAL A 323 12.36 -17.89 -10.20
N ALA A 324 12.95 -16.70 -10.34
CA ALA A 324 14.06 -16.47 -11.26
C ALA A 324 15.30 -17.35 -10.97
N SER A 325 15.60 -17.60 -9.69
CA SER A 325 16.69 -18.49 -9.29
C SER A 325 16.43 -19.94 -9.70
N VAL A 326 15.23 -20.45 -9.44
CA VAL A 326 14.84 -21.83 -9.78
C VAL A 326 14.80 -22.02 -11.30
N GLU A 327 14.27 -21.05 -12.06
CA GLU A 327 14.30 -21.07 -13.52
C GLU A 327 15.73 -21.13 -14.05
N ALA A 328 16.65 -20.37 -13.47
CA ALA A 328 18.06 -20.41 -13.85
C ALA A 328 18.70 -21.78 -13.55
N ASP A 329 18.35 -22.43 -12.44
CA ASP A 329 18.79 -23.80 -12.13
C ASP A 329 18.22 -24.83 -13.10
N ILE A 330 16.95 -24.71 -13.49
CA ILE A 330 16.34 -25.56 -14.53
C ILE A 330 17.07 -25.38 -15.86
N ALA A 331 17.39 -24.15 -16.25
CA ALA A 331 18.12 -23.87 -17.48
C ALA A 331 19.54 -24.48 -17.44
N ARG A 332 20.26 -24.33 -16.33
CA ARG A 332 21.59 -24.93 -16.13
C ARG A 332 21.56 -26.45 -16.21
N THR A 333 20.60 -27.08 -15.53
CA THR A 333 20.48 -28.55 -15.51
C THR A 333 20.10 -29.10 -16.88
N ARG A 334 19.17 -28.46 -17.59
CA ARG A 334 18.84 -28.81 -18.99
C ARG A 334 20.03 -28.69 -19.93
N PHE A 335 20.84 -27.64 -19.78
CA PHE A 335 22.06 -27.49 -20.57
C PHE A 335 23.06 -28.62 -20.29
N SER A 336 23.22 -29.02 -19.03
CA SER A 336 24.07 -30.16 -18.65
C SER A 336 23.57 -31.49 -19.24
N VAL A 337 22.26 -31.73 -19.25
CA VAL A 337 21.67 -32.91 -19.90
C VAL A 337 21.97 -32.92 -21.39
N ALA A 338 21.67 -31.82 -22.10
CA ALA A 338 21.94 -31.71 -23.53
C ALA A 338 23.43 -31.88 -23.87
N ALA A 339 24.33 -31.35 -23.03
CA ALA A 339 25.77 -31.52 -23.20
C ALA A 339 26.21 -32.99 -23.06
N ARG A 340 25.66 -33.71 -22.08
CA ARG A 340 25.94 -35.14 -21.87
C ARG A 340 25.36 -36.01 -22.98
N GLU A 341 24.16 -35.73 -23.45
CA GLU A 341 23.56 -36.41 -24.61
C GLU A 341 24.39 -36.18 -25.89
N ALA A 342 24.83 -34.94 -26.14
CA ALA A 342 25.71 -34.63 -27.27
C ALA A 342 27.08 -35.31 -27.17
N GLU A 343 27.61 -35.51 -25.97
CA GLU A 343 28.82 -36.31 -25.74
C GLU A 343 28.57 -37.81 -25.97
N GLN A 344 27.43 -38.35 -25.54
CA GLN A 344 27.04 -39.73 -25.82
C GLN A 344 26.93 -39.99 -27.33
N LEU A 345 26.24 -39.11 -28.07
CA LEU A 345 26.11 -39.22 -29.52
C LEU A 345 27.47 -39.21 -30.23
N ARG A 346 28.38 -38.30 -29.86
CA ARG A 346 29.75 -38.27 -30.40
C ARG A 346 30.53 -39.54 -30.09
N ASN A 347 30.37 -40.10 -28.90
CA ASN A 347 31.00 -41.36 -28.52
C ASN A 347 30.43 -42.53 -29.31
N GLU A 348 29.11 -42.60 -29.51
CA GLU A 348 28.49 -43.63 -30.36
C GLU A 348 28.94 -43.55 -31.81
N GLU A 349 29.02 -42.34 -32.38
CA GLU A 349 29.54 -42.11 -33.72
C GLU A 349 31.00 -42.56 -33.84
N ALA A 350 31.85 -42.24 -32.85
CA ALA A 350 33.24 -42.68 -32.82
C ALA A 350 33.36 -44.22 -32.74
N VAL A 351 32.50 -44.88 -31.95
CA VAL A 351 32.45 -46.36 -31.87
C VAL A 351 32.02 -46.95 -33.22
N ARG A 352 30.97 -46.40 -33.84
CA ARG A 352 30.51 -46.83 -35.18
C ARG A 352 31.62 -46.66 -36.22
N GLU A 353 32.32 -45.53 -36.21
CA GLU A 353 33.44 -45.28 -37.12
C GLU A 353 34.60 -46.24 -36.88
N GLN A 354 34.92 -46.53 -35.61
CA GLN A 354 35.95 -47.49 -35.25
C GLN A 354 35.58 -48.91 -35.72
N ASP A 355 34.34 -49.33 -35.55
CA ASP A 355 33.84 -50.63 -36.03
C ASP A 355 33.92 -50.74 -37.55
N LEU A 356 33.56 -49.68 -38.28
CA LEU A 356 33.71 -49.61 -39.73
C LEU A 356 35.18 -49.76 -40.14
N ARG A 357 36.08 -48.98 -39.53
CA ARG A 357 37.53 -49.09 -39.76
C ARG A 357 38.06 -50.49 -39.45
N GLN A 358 37.60 -51.12 -38.37
CA GLN A 358 37.99 -52.51 -38.05
C GLN A 358 37.51 -53.51 -39.09
N ARG A 359 36.28 -53.35 -39.61
CA ARG A 359 35.75 -54.20 -40.69
C ARG A 359 36.56 -54.02 -41.97
N GLU A 360 36.87 -52.79 -42.35
CA GLU A 360 37.72 -52.49 -43.52
C GLU A 360 39.11 -53.12 -43.38
N LEU A 361 39.77 -52.94 -42.22
CA LEU A 361 41.05 -53.59 -41.94
C LEU A 361 40.94 -55.11 -41.96
N GLY A 362 39.83 -55.67 -41.46
CA GLY A 362 39.52 -57.09 -41.55
C GLY A 362 39.41 -57.59 -42.99
N GLN A 363 38.71 -56.84 -43.84
CA GLN A 363 38.58 -57.11 -45.27
C GLN A 363 39.93 -57.03 -45.99
N LEU A 364 40.73 -55.99 -45.72
CA LEU A 364 42.09 -55.84 -46.24
C LEU A 364 43.01 -56.99 -45.81
N ARG A 365 42.94 -57.43 -44.55
CA ARG A 365 43.68 -58.61 -44.07
C ARG A 365 43.23 -59.88 -44.75
N ALA A 366 41.91 -60.05 -44.94
CA ALA A 366 41.37 -61.21 -45.67
C ALA A 366 41.79 -61.21 -47.14
N SER A 367 41.83 -60.05 -47.81
CA SER A 367 42.29 -59.96 -49.20
C SER A 367 43.79 -60.20 -49.37
N MET A 368 44.60 -59.88 -48.35
CA MET A 368 46.04 -60.18 -48.35
C MET A 368 46.36 -61.62 -47.92
N ARG A 369 45.40 -62.38 -47.37
CA ARG A 369 45.62 -63.80 -47.09
C ARG A 369 45.74 -64.56 -48.40
N ASN A 370 46.86 -65.25 -48.53
CA ASN A 370 47.15 -66.06 -49.70
C ASN A 370 46.69 -67.50 -49.39
N GLU A 371 45.38 -67.73 -49.49
CA GLU A 371 44.71 -69.03 -49.28
C GLU A 371 45.51 -70.27 -49.75
N PRO A 372 46.09 -70.31 -50.96
CA PRO A 372 46.86 -71.47 -51.41
C PRO A 372 48.19 -71.69 -50.66
N LEU A 373 48.82 -70.62 -50.13
CA LEU A 373 50.01 -70.73 -49.30
C LEU A 373 49.65 -71.20 -47.89
N ASP A 374 48.59 -70.64 -47.29
CA ASP A 374 48.09 -71.05 -45.97
C ASP A 374 47.64 -72.53 -45.99
N ALA A 375 46.95 -72.97 -47.04
CA ALA A 375 46.56 -74.37 -47.21
C ALA A 375 47.76 -75.33 -47.33
N LYS A 376 48.84 -74.91 -48.00
CA LYS A 376 50.08 -75.70 -48.12
C LYS A 376 50.83 -75.79 -46.79
N LEU A 377 50.99 -74.67 -46.07
CA LEU A 377 51.61 -74.60 -44.75
C LEU A 377 50.92 -75.54 -43.75
N LYS A 378 49.59 -75.54 -43.75
CA LYS A 378 48.76 -76.39 -42.88
C LYS A 378 48.88 -77.87 -43.21
N LYS A 379 48.93 -78.23 -44.49
CA LYS A 379 49.07 -79.62 -44.96
C LYS A 379 50.46 -80.21 -44.67
N CYS A 380 51.50 -79.39 -44.60
CA CYS A 380 52.87 -79.82 -44.34
C CYS A 380 53.24 -79.94 -42.85
N GLY A 381 52.36 -79.58 -41.90
CA GLY A 381 52.67 -79.62 -40.46
C GLY A 381 53.68 -78.56 -39.99
N LEU A 382 54.14 -77.68 -40.90
CA LEU A 382 55.14 -76.64 -40.65
C LEU A 382 54.65 -75.56 -39.67
N GLU A 383 53.35 -75.34 -39.55
CA GLU A 383 52.78 -74.42 -38.54
C GLU A 383 53.20 -74.82 -37.13
N ALA A 384 53.13 -76.11 -36.78
CA ALA A 384 53.52 -76.59 -35.46
C ALA A 384 55.03 -76.43 -35.22
N GLU A 385 55.85 -76.60 -36.25
CA GLU A 385 57.31 -76.51 -36.16
C GLU A 385 57.79 -75.05 -36.06
N ILE A 386 57.16 -74.13 -36.79
CA ILE A 386 57.44 -72.69 -36.70
C ILE A 386 57.04 -72.15 -35.33
N VAL A 387 55.84 -72.50 -34.82
CA VAL A 387 55.39 -72.10 -33.49
C VAL A 387 56.30 -72.70 -32.41
N ALA A 388 56.68 -73.97 -32.51
CA ALA A 388 57.63 -74.58 -31.59
C ALA A 388 59.02 -73.90 -31.62
N CYS A 389 59.50 -73.48 -32.79
CA CYS A 389 60.75 -72.73 -32.94
C CYS A 389 60.65 -71.33 -32.33
N GLN A 390 59.55 -70.61 -32.53
CA GLN A 390 59.35 -69.29 -31.92
C GLN A 390 59.24 -69.39 -30.40
N VAL A 391 58.47 -70.35 -29.87
CA VAL A 391 58.36 -70.58 -28.43
C VAL A 391 59.71 -70.96 -27.82
N ARG A 392 60.54 -71.78 -28.49
CA ARG A 392 61.93 -72.05 -28.06
C ARG A 392 62.84 -70.83 -28.10
N ARG A 393 62.63 -69.93 -29.06
CA ARG A 393 63.41 -68.69 -29.19
C ARG A 393 63.05 -67.68 -28.10
N PHE A 394 61.78 -67.58 -27.75
CA PHE A 394 61.30 -66.69 -26.68
C PHE A 394 61.47 -67.29 -25.28
N GLY A 395 61.42 -68.61 -25.11
CA GLY A 395 61.69 -69.29 -23.83
C GLY A 395 63.17 -69.29 -23.42
N LYS A 396 64.10 -68.94 -24.32
CA LYS A 396 65.53 -68.74 -24.01
C LYS A 396 65.88 -67.30 -23.64
N LEU A 397 64.95 -66.35 -23.80
CA LEU A 397 65.06 -65.04 -23.19
C LEU A 397 64.56 -65.19 -21.75
N GLY A 398 65.50 -65.40 -20.82
CA GLY A 398 65.20 -65.49 -19.38
C GLY A 398 64.42 -64.27 -18.88
N PRO A 399 63.86 -64.34 -17.65
CA PRO A 399 63.01 -63.27 -17.11
C PRO A 399 63.76 -61.94 -17.16
N LEU A 400 63.37 -61.08 -18.10
CA LEU A 400 63.79 -59.69 -18.14
C LEU A 400 63.19 -59.04 -16.91
N GLU A 401 64.00 -58.83 -15.87
CA GLU A 401 63.66 -57.99 -14.73
C GLU A 401 63.26 -56.61 -15.24
N VAL A 402 61.95 -56.36 -15.28
CA VAL A 402 61.40 -55.03 -15.50
C VAL A 402 61.65 -54.25 -14.21
N ARG A 403 62.79 -53.55 -14.14
CA ARG A 403 63.04 -52.52 -13.12
C ARG A 403 61.94 -51.46 -13.25
N ARG A 404 61.00 -51.46 -12.29
CA ARG A 404 60.07 -50.35 -12.07
C ARG A 404 60.85 -49.16 -11.53
N ALA A 405 60.76 -48.03 -12.22
CA ALA A 405 61.11 -46.71 -11.72
C ALA A 405 59.85 -46.06 -11.14
#